data_AF-A0A2E6GB95-F1
#
_entry.id   AF-A0A2E6GB95-F1
#
_cell.length_a   1.000
_cell.length_b   1.000
_cell.length_c   1.000
_cell.angle_alpha   90.00
_cell.angle_beta   90.00
_cell.angle_gamma   90.00
#
_symmetry.space_group_name_H-M   'P 1'
#
loop_
_entity.id
_entity.type
_entity.pdbx_description
1 polymer ?
#
loop_
_entity_poly.entity_id
_entity_poly.type
_entity_poly.pdbx_seq_one_letter_code
_entity_poly.pdbx_strand_id
1 'polypeptide(L)' 'MQKLKITKNLIVKPSNSIKYVMTRLSESNYRFQLVVSKNKLLGTVVDGDIRRSILKGQ' A
#
# COMPACT_ATOMS: atom_id res chain seq x y z
N MET A 1 6.35 18.01 -14.50
CA MET A 1 5.89 16.73 -13.91
C MET A 1 6.92 16.30 -12.86
N GLN A 2 6.57 16.20 -11.57
CA GLN A 2 7.50 15.70 -10.55
C GLN A 2 7.69 14.19 -10.73
N LYS A 3 8.94 13.72 -10.72
CA LYS A 3 9.26 12.29 -10.83
C LYS A 3 9.05 11.62 -9.46
N LEU A 4 8.28 10.54 -9.44
CA LEU A 4 8.12 9.70 -8.27
C LEU A 4 9.38 8.87 -8.05
N LYS A 5 9.97 8.93 -6.85
CA LYS A 5 11.06 8.04 -6.46
C LYS A 5 10.50 6.89 -5.63
N ILE A 6 10.57 5.67 -6.17
CA ILE A 6 10.16 4.46 -5.44
C ILE A 6 11.21 4.19 -4.35
N THR A 7 10.79 4.31 -3.09
CA THR A 7 11.61 3.99 -1.91
C THR A 7 11.03 2.77 -1.20
N LYS A 8 11.79 2.19 -0.27
CA LYS A 8 11.31 1.08 0.58
C LYS A 8 10.07 1.44 1.41
N ASN A 9 9.75 2.73 1.55
CA ASN A 9 8.56 3.22 2.26
C ASN A 9 7.30 3.26 1.43
N LEU A 10 7.43 3.04 0.11
CA LEU A 10 6.34 2.93 -0.84
C LEU A 10 6.04 1.46 -1.20
N ILE A 11 6.77 0.50 -0.63
CA ILE A 11 6.65 -0.93 -0.97
C ILE A 11 6.17 -1.72 0.23
N VAL A 12 5.13 -2.52 0.00
CA VAL A 12 4.63 -3.54 0.93
C VAL A 12 4.59 -4.91 0.24
N LYS A 13 4.54 -5.96 1.03
CA LYS A 13 4.38 -7.35 0.57
C LYS A 13 2.92 -7.79 0.76
N PRO A 14 2.41 -8.72 -0.08
CA PRO A 14 1.06 -9.26 0.10
C PRO A 14 0.87 -10.01 1.43
N SER A 15 1.96 -10.44 2.08
CA SER A 15 1.94 -11.08 3.39
C SER A 15 1.94 -10.08 4.57
N ASN A 16 2.04 -8.77 4.33
CA ASN A 16 1.95 -7.79 5.40
C ASN A 16 0.51 -7.66 5.88
N SER A 17 0.34 -7.44 7.20
CA SER A 17 -0.98 -7.24 7.77
C SER A 17 -1.59 -5.92 7.30
N ILE A 18 -2.93 -5.85 7.25
CA ILE A 18 -3.65 -4.61 6.95
C ILE A 18 -3.21 -3.48 7.89
N LYS A 19 -3.04 -3.77 9.19
CA LYS A 19 -2.56 -2.79 10.18
C LYS A 19 -1.20 -2.19 9.77
N TYR A 20 -0.25 -3.03 9.35
CA TYR A 20 1.05 -2.55 8.87
C TYR A 20 0.90 -1.67 7.63
N VAL A 21 0.10 -2.10 6.65
CA VAL A 21 -0.14 -1.33 5.42
C VAL A 21 -0.77 0.04 5.74
N MET A 22 -1.74 0.09 6.67
CA MET A 22 -2.35 1.34 7.12
C MET A 22 -1.35 2.27 7.82
N THR A 23 -0.50 1.74 8.70
CA THR A 23 0.58 2.54 9.31
C THR A 23 1.48 3.16 8.24
N ARG A 24 1.86 2.38 7.22
CA ARG A 24 2.69 2.90 6.11
C ARG A 24 1.97 3.92 5.25
N LEU A 25 0.66 3.77 5.02
CA LEU A 25 -0.14 4.79 4.33
C LEU A 25 -0.20 6.09 5.13
N SER A 26 -0.31 6.03 6.46
CA SER A 26 -0.33 7.23 7.31
C SER A 26 1.02 7.95 7.44
N GLU A 27 2.13 7.19 7.44
CA GLU A 27 3.49 7.74 7.59
C GLU A 27 4.11 8.21 6.26
N SER A 28 3.53 7.77 5.14
CA SER A 28 4.03 8.04 3.80
C SER A 28 3.51 9.38 3.29
N ASN A 29 4.37 10.12 2.59
CA ASN A 29 3.95 11.30 1.81
C ASN A 29 3.08 10.94 0.58
N TYR A 30 2.90 9.65 0.32
CA TYR A 30 2.11 9.10 -0.78
C TYR A 30 0.84 8.42 -0.26
N ARG A 31 -0.27 8.68 -0.95
CA ARG A 31 -1.62 8.16 -0.63
C ARG A 31 -1.85 6.70 -1.03
N PHE A 32 -0.79 5.96 -1.39
CA PHE A 32 -0.85 4.58 -1.85
C PHE A 32 0.42 3.83 -1.47
N GLN A 33 0.36 2.51 -1.53
CA GLN A 33 1.50 1.60 -1.40
C GLN A 33 1.56 0.66 -2.59
N LEU A 34 2.76 0.33 -3.06
CA LEU A 34 3.01 -0.69 -4.09
C LEU A 34 3.07 -2.07 -3.44
N VAL A 35 2.26 -3.00 -3.91
CA VAL A 35 2.28 -4.40 -3.47
C VAL A 35 3.24 -5.16 -4.37
N VAL A 36 4.37 -5.62 -3.81
CA VAL A 36 5.43 -6.30 -4.56
C VAL A 36 5.67 -7.69 -3.99
N SER A 37 5.85 -8.68 -4.87
CA SER A 37 6.26 -10.04 -4.52
C SER A 37 7.21 -10.59 -5.57
N LYS A 38 8.29 -11.26 -5.15
CA LYS A 38 9.29 -11.87 -6.05
C LYS A 38 9.76 -10.91 -7.16
N ASN A 39 10.06 -9.65 -6.81
CA ASN A 39 10.44 -8.57 -7.73
C ASN A 39 9.39 -8.24 -8.82
N LYS A 40 8.14 -8.65 -8.64
CA LYS A 40 7.02 -8.30 -9.51
C LYS A 40 6.07 -7.36 -8.79
N LEU A 41 5.65 -6.31 -9.49
CA LEU A 41 4.54 -5.46 -9.06
C LEU A 41 3.24 -6.26 -9.21
N LEU A 42 2.56 -6.50 -8.09
CA LEU A 42 1.26 -7.16 -8.09
C LEU A 42 0.11 -6.16 -8.23
N GLY A 43 0.30 -4.94 -7.70
CA GLY A 43 -0.69 -3.88 -7.76
C GLY A 43 -0.42 -2.78 -6.75
N THR A 44 -1.46 -2.02 -6.43
CA THR A 44 -1.44 -0.94 -5.44
C THR A 44 -2.52 -1.16 -4.40
N VAL A 45 -2.33 -0.59 -3.23
CA VAL A 45 -3.37 -0.50 -2.20
C VAL A 45 -3.48 0.94 -1.71
N VAL A 46 -4.71 1.42 -1.55
CA VAL A 46 -5.03 2.73 -0.98
C VAL A 46 -5.98 2.61 0.21
N ASP A 47 -6.09 3.66 1.03
CA ASP A 47 -7.02 3.69 2.18
C ASP A 47 -8.47 3.38 1.77
N GLY A 48 -8.85 3.76 0.55
CA GLY A 48 -10.17 3.46 -0.01
C GLY A 48 -10.45 1.97 -0.18
N ASP A 49 -9.45 1.17 -0.55
CA ASP A 49 -9.60 -0.29 -0.70
C ASP A 49 -9.84 -0.92 0.67
N ILE A 50 -9.00 -0.55 1.64
CA ILE A 50 -9.07 -1.05 3.02
C ILE A 50 -10.42 -0.66 3.65
N ARG A 51 -10.81 0.61 3.55
CA ARG A 51 -12.10 1.08 4.07
C ARG A 51 -13.27 0.35 3.44
N ARG A 52 -13.28 0.16 2.12
CA ARG A 52 -14.35 -0.58 1.43
C ARG A 52 -14.41 -2.05 1.87
N SER A 53 -13.26 -2.68 2.10
CA SER A 53 -13.19 -4.06 2.61
C SER A 53 -13.84 -4.17 3.99
N ILE A 54 -13.44 -3.28 4.92
CA ILE A 54 -13.99 -3.22 6.28
C ILE A 54 -15.51 -3.00 6.25
N LEU A 55 -16.00 -2.04 5.46
CA LEU A 55 -17.43 -1.75 5.33
C LEU A 55 -18.23 -2.92 4.72
N LYS A 56 -17.58 -3.77 3.92
CA LYS A 56 -18.17 -4.98 3.34
C LYS A 56 -18.00 -6.22 4.21
N GLY A 57 -17.26 -6.14 5.33
CA GLY A 57 -16.91 -7.29 6.15
C GLY A 57 -15.99 -8.30 5.45
N GLN A 58 -15.15 -7.82 4.53
CA GLN A 58 -14.19 -8.61 3.75
C GLN A 58 -12.75 -8.36 4.19
#